data_AF-A0A0L7KZ09-F1
#
_entry.id   AF-A0A0L7KZ09-F1
#
_cell.length_a   1.000
_cell.length_b   1.000
_cell.length_c   1.000
_cell.angle_alpha   90.00
_cell.angle_beta   90.00
_cell.angle_gamma   90.00
#
_symmetry.space_group_name_H-M   'P 1'
#
loop_
_entity.id
_entity.type
_entity.pdbx_description
1 polymer ?
#
loop_
_entity_poly.entity_id
_entity_poly.type
_entity_poly.pdbx_seq_one_letter_code
_entity_poly.pdbx_strand_id
1 'polypeptide(L)'
;MSLYNFKKIAVVPTAKDFIDIILSKTQRKTPTVVHKHYKISRIRAFYMRKVKYTQQNFHDRLSRIIQEFPKLDDVHPFYADLMNVLYDKDHYKLGLGQLNTARHLIDKCKQLKRAALGRMATIMKRQAANLTYLEQITRADVEVQPYAFTTKSLYVGHTDYKYLRWQPSPRLRTCAPPYSTSLTYRNSAGTLSKNSAEGNSGLSVVPVMRTSTVTEEGVQEVKIQACETLLGHRVDGILNRLHVATPAPRDARARPPCIPAGVLAKKQAMADKESRKRKLEREIELEEGDDYKLAELEKDEELREAGGLYAVPKIDNKKAVLKDESRLTKQSTKPVMPRNSRARAKGRTTDKLRDEMEKLDESRLTKQSTKPVMPRNSRARAKGRTTDKLRDEMEKLGESIPESKTSLDSPSSPLSR
;
A
#
# COMPACT_ATOMS: atom_id res chain seq x y z
N MET A 1 -4.80 -11.60 12.14
CA MET A 1 -6.10 -10.95 11.92
C MET A 1 -6.94 -11.93 11.12
N SER A 2 -7.99 -12.49 11.72
CA SER A 2 -8.67 -13.68 11.18
C SER A 2 -9.17 -13.48 9.75
N LEU A 3 -8.91 -14.51 8.93
CA LEU A 3 -8.65 -14.51 7.50
C LEU A 3 -9.91 -14.81 6.66
N TYR A 4 -11.09 -14.41 7.11
CA TYR A 4 -12.36 -14.94 6.58
C TYR A 4 -13.20 -13.81 5.99
N ASN A 5 -13.28 -13.75 4.66
CA ASN A 5 -14.07 -12.75 3.94
C ASN A 5 -15.24 -13.45 3.23
N PHE A 6 -16.38 -13.52 3.92
CA PHE A 6 -17.61 -14.15 3.43
C PHE A 6 -18.21 -13.43 2.19
N LYS A 7 -17.78 -12.20 1.89
CA LYS A 7 -18.22 -11.45 0.70
C LYS A 7 -17.56 -11.90 -0.61
N LYS A 8 -16.44 -12.63 -0.54
CA LYS A 8 -15.71 -13.11 -1.72
C LYS A 8 -16.29 -14.40 -2.31
N ILE A 9 -17.29 -15.01 -1.68
CA ILE A 9 -17.91 -16.25 -2.14
C ILE A 9 -18.77 -15.93 -3.37
N ALA A 10 -18.52 -16.61 -4.49
CA ALA A 10 -19.30 -16.42 -5.70
C ALA A 10 -20.67 -17.07 -5.56
N VAL A 11 -21.70 -16.45 -6.14
CA VAL A 11 -23.04 -17.02 -6.18
C VAL A 11 -23.01 -18.39 -6.87
N VAL A 12 -23.48 -19.40 -6.14
CA VAL A 12 -23.56 -20.78 -6.62
C VAL A 12 -24.80 -20.89 -7.53
N PRO A 13 -24.65 -21.31 -8.80
CA PRO A 13 -25.78 -21.47 -9.70
C PRO A 13 -26.54 -22.77 -9.42
N THR A 14 -27.83 -22.80 -9.78
CA THR A 14 -28.67 -24.00 -9.70
C THR A 14 -28.09 -25.14 -10.54
N ALA A 15 -28.46 -26.39 -10.24
CA ALA A 15 -27.97 -27.55 -10.99
C ALA A 15 -28.26 -27.48 -12.50
N LYS A 16 -29.41 -26.92 -12.88
CA LYS A 16 -29.79 -26.75 -14.29
C LYS A 16 -28.89 -25.71 -14.97
N ASP A 17 -28.79 -24.53 -14.38
CA ASP A 17 -27.96 -23.44 -14.92
C ASP A 17 -26.48 -23.84 -14.95
N PHE A 18 -26.02 -24.57 -13.94
CA PHE A 18 -24.66 -25.10 -13.88
C PHE A 18 -24.35 -25.99 -15.10
N ILE A 19 -25.25 -26.90 -15.45
CA ILE A 19 -25.12 -27.79 -16.61
C ILE A 19 -25.17 -26.98 -17.91
N ASP A 20 -26.13 -26.08 -18.04
CA ASP A 20 -26.33 -25.30 -19.27
C ASP A 20 -25.15 -24.37 -19.55
N ILE A 21 -24.60 -23.72 -18.52
CA ILE A 21 -23.39 -22.89 -18.62
C ILE A 21 -22.21 -23.70 -19.15
N ILE A 22 -21.97 -24.90 -18.62
CA ILE A 22 -20.81 -25.72 -18.99
C ILE A 22 -20.99 -26.33 -20.38
N LEU A 23 -22.16 -26.89 -20.70
CA LEU A 23 -22.42 -27.45 -22.02
C LEU A 23 -22.36 -26.37 -23.10
N SER A 24 -22.89 -25.17 -22.82
CA SER A 24 -22.77 -24.00 -23.69
C SER A 24 -21.32 -23.57 -23.90
N LYS A 25 -20.49 -23.57 -22.83
CA LYS A 25 -19.05 -23.28 -22.94
C LYS A 25 -18.33 -24.32 -23.81
N THR A 26 -18.61 -25.61 -23.62
CA THR A 26 -18.03 -26.67 -24.44
C THR A 26 -18.39 -26.51 -25.91
N GLN A 27 -19.65 -26.19 -26.22
CA GLN A 27 -20.09 -25.99 -27.61
C GLN A 27 -19.43 -24.78 -28.27
N ARG A 28 -19.29 -23.66 -27.55
CA ARG A 28 -18.67 -22.42 -28.07
C ARG A 28 -17.16 -22.49 -28.20
N LYS A 29 -16.47 -23.16 -27.28
CA LYS A 29 -14.99 -23.16 -27.20
C LYS A 29 -14.30 -24.35 -27.88
N THR A 30 -15.05 -25.37 -28.29
CA THR A 30 -14.47 -26.54 -28.99
C THR A 30 -15.06 -26.66 -30.40
N PRO A 31 -14.27 -27.11 -31.40
CA PRO A 31 -14.75 -27.22 -32.78
C PRO A 31 -15.99 -28.11 -32.86
N THR A 32 -16.94 -27.81 -33.75
CA THR A 32 -18.27 -28.47 -33.80
C THR A 32 -18.44 -29.41 -35.00
N VAL A 33 -17.76 -29.15 -36.11
CA VAL A 33 -17.94 -29.89 -37.37
C VAL A 33 -16.95 -31.07 -37.48
N VAL A 34 -17.47 -32.26 -37.80
CA VAL A 34 -16.69 -33.45 -38.18
C VAL A 34 -17.40 -34.15 -39.33
N HIS A 35 -16.64 -34.59 -40.32
CA HIS A 35 -17.15 -35.38 -41.42
C HIS A 35 -16.69 -36.85 -41.33
N LYS A 36 -17.47 -37.75 -41.94
CA LYS A 36 -17.26 -39.20 -41.89
C LYS A 36 -15.96 -39.65 -42.59
N HIS A 37 -15.49 -38.90 -43.58
CA HIS A 37 -14.29 -39.22 -44.38
C HIS A 37 -12.95 -38.87 -43.69
N TYR A 38 -12.98 -38.30 -42.48
CA TYR A 38 -11.75 -38.01 -41.73
C TYR A 38 -11.08 -39.28 -41.18
N LYS A 39 -9.75 -39.28 -41.10
CA LYS A 39 -8.98 -40.35 -40.44
C LYS A 39 -9.50 -40.59 -39.02
N ILE A 40 -9.66 -41.86 -38.63
CA ILE A 40 -10.21 -42.27 -37.32
C ILE A 40 -9.51 -41.61 -36.13
N SER A 41 -8.19 -41.39 -36.22
CA SER A 41 -7.41 -40.69 -35.20
C SER A 41 -7.93 -39.27 -34.93
N ARG A 42 -8.26 -38.51 -35.99
CA ARG A 42 -8.80 -37.15 -35.88
C ARG A 42 -10.20 -37.16 -35.26
N ILE A 43 -11.04 -38.13 -35.62
CA ILE A 43 -12.40 -38.28 -35.06
C ILE A 43 -12.33 -38.60 -33.56
N ARG A 44 -11.45 -39.54 -33.15
CA ARG A 44 -11.21 -39.86 -31.74
C ARG A 44 -10.68 -38.65 -30.98
N ALA A 45 -9.69 -37.95 -31.51
CA ALA A 45 -9.13 -36.74 -30.89
C ALA A 45 -10.18 -35.63 -30.72
N PHE A 46 -11.06 -35.45 -31.71
CA PHE A 46 -12.16 -34.49 -31.65
C PHE A 46 -13.12 -34.78 -30.48
N TYR A 47 -13.56 -36.04 -30.34
CA TYR A 47 -14.47 -36.45 -29.26
C TYR A 47 -13.79 -36.47 -27.89
N MET A 48 -12.53 -36.92 -27.82
CA MET A 48 -11.73 -36.89 -26.60
C MET A 48 -11.54 -35.46 -26.08
N ARG A 49 -11.27 -34.50 -26.98
CA ARG A 49 -11.14 -33.07 -26.63
C ARG A 49 -12.40 -32.54 -25.99
N LYS A 50 -13.59 -32.85 -26.54
CA LYS A 50 -14.87 -32.39 -25.96
C LYS A 50 -15.11 -32.96 -24.56
N VAL A 51 -14.84 -34.25 -24.35
CA VAL A 51 -15.01 -34.89 -23.04
C VAL A 51 -14.03 -34.31 -22.03
N LYS A 52 -12.74 -34.21 -22.35
CA LYS A 52 -11.72 -33.63 -21.46
C LYS A 52 -11.99 -32.16 -21.14
N TYR A 53 -12.37 -31.36 -22.14
CA TYR A 53 -12.69 -29.95 -21.94
C TYR A 53 -13.87 -29.78 -20.97
N THR A 54 -14.91 -30.61 -21.13
CA THR A 54 -16.09 -30.56 -20.27
C THR A 54 -15.75 -31.00 -18.84
N GLN A 55 -15.00 -32.10 -18.69
CA GLN A 55 -14.51 -32.59 -17.40
C GLN A 55 -13.71 -31.51 -16.66
N GLN A 56 -12.77 -30.84 -17.34
CA GLN A 56 -11.98 -29.77 -16.75
C GLN A 56 -12.86 -28.61 -16.26
N ASN A 57 -13.84 -28.17 -17.05
CA ASN A 57 -14.74 -27.08 -16.63
C ASN A 57 -15.61 -27.45 -15.42
N PHE A 58 -16.09 -28.70 -15.35
CA PHE A 58 -16.79 -29.20 -14.16
C PHE A 58 -15.86 -29.21 -12.95
N HIS A 59 -14.64 -29.73 -13.11
CA HIS A 59 -13.64 -29.80 -12.06
C HIS A 59 -13.28 -28.40 -11.53
N ASP A 60 -12.92 -27.46 -12.40
CA ASP A 60 -12.52 -26.11 -12.03
C ASP A 60 -13.64 -25.37 -11.30
N ARG A 61 -14.88 -25.51 -11.77
CA ARG A 61 -16.03 -24.84 -11.15
C ARG A 61 -16.39 -25.43 -9.79
N LEU A 62 -16.39 -26.75 -9.64
CA LEU A 62 -16.62 -27.42 -8.36
C LEU A 62 -15.49 -27.15 -7.36
N SER A 63 -14.23 -27.19 -7.81
CA SER A 63 -13.07 -26.86 -6.98
C SER A 63 -13.11 -25.43 -6.48
N ARG A 64 -13.51 -24.47 -7.34
CA ARG A 64 -13.71 -23.08 -6.93
C ARG A 64 -14.75 -22.95 -5.82
N ILE A 65 -15.90 -23.59 -5.97
CA ILE A 65 -16.96 -23.58 -4.94
C ILE A 65 -16.41 -24.14 -3.63
N ILE A 66 -15.78 -25.32 -3.64
CA ILE A 66 -15.24 -25.96 -2.42
C ILE A 66 -14.16 -25.10 -1.73
N GLN A 67 -13.37 -24.34 -2.48
CA GLN A 67 -12.30 -23.49 -1.95
C GLN A 67 -12.79 -22.14 -1.41
N GLU A 68 -13.86 -21.58 -2.01
CA GLU A 68 -14.43 -20.30 -1.58
C GLU A 68 -15.17 -20.44 -0.24
N PHE A 69 -15.77 -21.59 0.03
CA PHE A 69 -16.45 -21.86 1.29
C PHE A 69 -15.44 -22.14 2.43
N PRO A 70 -15.53 -21.42 3.57
CA PRO A 70 -14.65 -21.63 4.71
C PRO A 70 -14.94 -22.97 5.39
N LYS A 71 -13.88 -23.67 5.80
CA LYS A 71 -13.97 -24.89 6.60
C LYS A 71 -14.30 -24.54 8.05
N LEU A 72 -15.42 -25.04 8.56
CA LEU A 72 -15.89 -24.70 9.91
C LEU A 72 -14.94 -25.12 11.04
N ASP A 73 -14.09 -26.13 10.83
CA ASP A 73 -13.16 -26.62 11.85
C ASP A 73 -11.90 -25.74 12.00
N ASP A 74 -11.52 -25.02 10.93
CA ASP A 74 -10.33 -24.15 10.91
C ASP A 74 -10.69 -22.68 11.26
N VAL A 75 -11.98 -22.39 11.42
CA VAL A 75 -12.50 -21.05 11.70
C VAL A 75 -12.55 -20.81 13.21
N HIS A 76 -12.44 -19.55 13.63
CA HIS A 76 -12.51 -19.18 15.05
C HIS A 76 -13.86 -19.66 15.66
N PRO A 77 -13.86 -20.23 16.89
CA PRO A 77 -15.05 -20.84 17.51
C PRO A 77 -16.31 -19.97 17.44
N PHE A 78 -16.18 -18.66 17.68
CA PHE A 78 -17.28 -17.69 17.53
C PHE A 78 -18.02 -17.80 16.17
N TYR A 79 -17.30 -17.83 15.05
CA TYR A 79 -17.92 -17.93 13.73
C TYR A 79 -18.38 -19.35 13.43
N ALA A 80 -17.69 -20.37 13.96
CA ALA A 80 -18.12 -21.76 13.83
C ALA A 80 -19.47 -22.00 14.51
N ASP A 81 -19.64 -21.48 15.73
CA ASP A 81 -20.89 -21.56 16.49
C ASP A 81 -22.01 -20.73 15.85
N LEU A 82 -21.68 -19.54 15.33
CA LEU A 82 -22.65 -18.72 14.59
C LEU A 82 -23.16 -19.44 13.34
N MET A 83 -22.25 -20.07 12.57
CA MET A 83 -22.64 -20.87 11.39
C MET A 83 -23.43 -22.10 11.78
N ASN A 84 -23.13 -22.73 12.93
CA ASN A 84 -23.90 -23.86 13.43
C ASN A 84 -25.36 -23.47 13.74
N VAL A 85 -25.58 -22.31 14.36
CA VAL A 85 -26.94 -21.82 14.67
C VAL A 85 -27.69 -21.39 13.40
N LEU A 86 -27.02 -20.75 12.45
CA LEU A 86 -27.67 -20.22 11.24
C LEU A 86 -27.95 -21.28 10.18
N TYR A 87 -27.02 -22.21 9.97
CA TYR A 87 -27.02 -23.09 8.79
C TYR A 87 -26.93 -24.58 9.10
N ASP A 88 -26.85 -24.96 10.37
CA ASP A 88 -26.56 -26.31 10.85
C ASP A 88 -25.21 -26.85 10.31
N LYS A 89 -24.29 -27.14 11.23
CA LYS A 89 -22.93 -27.61 10.89
C LYS A 89 -22.97 -28.88 10.04
N ASP A 90 -23.90 -29.79 10.31
CA ASP A 90 -23.94 -31.09 9.64
C ASP A 90 -24.44 -30.96 8.21
N HIS A 91 -25.49 -30.16 7.97
CA HIS A 91 -26.01 -29.94 6.63
C HIS A 91 -25.00 -29.19 5.75
N TYR A 92 -24.31 -28.19 6.30
CA TYR A 92 -23.24 -27.46 5.61
C TYR A 92 -22.08 -28.38 5.18
N LYS A 93 -21.57 -29.19 6.12
CA LYS A 93 -20.48 -30.14 5.84
C LYS A 93 -20.90 -31.23 4.86
N LEU A 94 -22.13 -31.75 5.00
CA LEU A 94 -22.67 -32.77 4.11
C LEU A 94 -22.79 -32.23 2.67
N GLY A 95 -23.31 -31.02 2.50
CA GLY A 95 -23.44 -30.38 1.18
C GLY A 95 -22.09 -30.24 0.47
N LEU A 96 -21.06 -29.72 1.17
CA LEU A 96 -19.71 -29.59 0.62
C LEU A 96 -19.03 -30.96 0.38
N GLY A 97 -19.25 -31.94 1.27
CA GLY A 97 -18.74 -33.29 1.13
C GLY A 97 -19.31 -34.03 -0.08
N GLN A 98 -20.61 -33.87 -0.34
CA GLN A 98 -21.26 -34.45 -1.50
C GLN A 98 -20.77 -33.80 -2.81
N LEU A 99 -20.51 -32.48 -2.83
CA LEU A 99 -19.89 -31.81 -3.98
C LEU A 99 -18.46 -32.28 -4.24
N ASN A 100 -17.65 -32.49 -3.20
CA ASN A 100 -16.30 -33.04 -3.37
C ASN A 100 -16.32 -34.47 -3.91
N THR A 101 -17.27 -35.28 -3.44
CA THR A 101 -17.50 -36.63 -3.98
C THR A 101 -17.91 -36.58 -5.45
N ALA A 102 -18.80 -35.66 -5.82
CA ALA A 102 -19.23 -35.45 -7.20
C ALA A 102 -18.08 -35.02 -8.12
N ARG A 103 -17.17 -34.16 -7.63
CA ARG A 103 -15.93 -33.78 -8.34
C ARG A 103 -15.10 -35.02 -8.70
N HIS A 104 -14.85 -35.90 -7.73
CA HIS A 104 -14.10 -37.14 -7.96
C HIS A 104 -14.81 -38.14 -8.90
N LEU A 105 -16.14 -38.20 -8.87
CA LEU A 105 -16.91 -39.06 -9.78
C LEU A 105 -16.83 -38.56 -11.23
N ILE A 106 -16.80 -37.24 -11.43
CA ILE A 106 -16.67 -36.62 -12.77
C ILE A 106 -15.29 -36.92 -13.37
N ASP A 107 -14.22 -36.88 -12.56
CA ASP A 107 -12.85 -37.21 -13.03
C ASP A 107 -12.72 -38.67 -13.50
N LYS A 108 -13.51 -39.58 -12.93
CA LYS A 108 -13.52 -41.01 -13.31
C LYS A 108 -14.38 -41.32 -14.55
N CYS A 109 -15.08 -40.34 -15.13
CA CYS A 109 -15.97 -40.57 -16.27
C CYS A 109 -15.18 -40.83 -17.57
N LYS A 110 -14.86 -42.11 -17.85
CA LYS A 110 -14.30 -42.57 -19.12
C LYS A 110 -15.39 -43.27 -19.94
N GLN A 111 -15.83 -42.66 -21.05
CA GLN A 111 -16.82 -43.21 -21.99
C GLN A 111 -16.82 -42.44 -23.34
N LEU A 112 -17.53 -42.96 -24.35
CA LEU A 112 -17.87 -42.25 -25.59
C LEU A 112 -18.65 -40.95 -25.29
N LYS A 113 -18.52 -39.92 -26.14
CA LYS A 113 -18.98 -38.53 -25.88
C LYS A 113 -20.37 -38.44 -25.25
N ARG A 114 -21.41 -39.05 -25.86
CA ARG A 114 -22.80 -38.89 -25.41
C ARG A 114 -23.03 -39.50 -24.03
N ALA A 115 -22.48 -40.69 -23.78
CA ALA A 115 -22.58 -41.37 -22.52
C ALA A 115 -21.77 -40.67 -21.42
N ALA A 116 -20.55 -40.18 -21.73
CA ALA A 116 -19.72 -39.44 -20.79
C ALA A 116 -20.38 -38.12 -20.35
N LEU A 117 -20.86 -37.30 -21.29
CA LEU A 117 -21.55 -36.05 -20.98
C LEU A 117 -22.87 -36.28 -20.25
N GLY A 118 -23.61 -37.33 -20.62
CA GLY A 118 -24.83 -37.73 -19.92
C GLY A 118 -24.55 -38.10 -18.47
N ARG A 119 -23.53 -38.92 -18.19
CA ARG A 119 -23.16 -39.29 -16.81
C ARG A 119 -22.74 -38.08 -15.98
N MET A 120 -21.94 -37.16 -16.54
CA MET A 120 -21.56 -35.92 -15.84
C MET A 120 -22.79 -35.08 -15.47
N ALA A 121 -23.72 -34.91 -16.41
CA ALA A 121 -24.96 -34.18 -16.16
C ALA A 121 -25.85 -34.88 -15.11
N THR A 122 -25.96 -36.21 -15.13
CA THR A 122 -26.73 -36.96 -14.14
C THR A 122 -26.14 -36.84 -12.74
N ILE A 123 -24.81 -36.89 -12.59
CA ILE A 123 -24.13 -36.67 -11.30
C ILE A 123 -24.49 -35.28 -10.76
N MET A 124 -24.50 -34.25 -11.60
CA MET A 124 -24.84 -32.88 -11.19
C MET A 124 -26.33 -32.71 -10.88
N LYS A 125 -27.23 -33.32 -11.65
CA LYS A 125 -28.67 -33.32 -11.33
C LYS A 125 -28.96 -33.95 -9.97
N ARG A 126 -28.22 -34.99 -9.58
CA ARG A 126 -28.34 -35.61 -8.25
C ARG A 126 -27.97 -34.65 -7.11
N GLN A 127 -27.16 -33.62 -7.37
CA GLN A 127 -26.73 -32.63 -6.39
C GLN A 127 -27.61 -31.38 -6.34
N ALA A 128 -28.81 -31.41 -6.95
CA ALA A 128 -29.68 -30.25 -7.05
C ALA A 128 -30.02 -29.62 -5.69
N ALA A 129 -30.40 -30.44 -4.70
CA ALA A 129 -30.75 -29.94 -3.37
C ALA A 129 -29.58 -29.17 -2.70
N ASN A 130 -28.36 -29.71 -2.79
CA ASN A 130 -27.19 -29.09 -2.19
C ASN A 130 -26.83 -27.76 -2.86
N LEU A 131 -26.95 -27.67 -4.19
CA LEU A 131 -26.66 -26.44 -4.92
C LEU A 131 -27.70 -25.35 -4.62
N THR A 132 -28.98 -25.72 -4.49
CA THR A 132 -30.04 -24.78 -4.08
C THR A 132 -29.82 -24.27 -2.65
N TYR A 133 -29.43 -25.15 -1.73
CA TYR A 133 -29.10 -24.75 -0.36
C TYR A 133 -27.89 -23.79 -0.30
N LEU A 134 -26.81 -24.09 -1.03
CA LEU A 134 -25.64 -23.21 -1.10
C LEU A 134 -25.96 -21.86 -1.78
N GLU A 135 -26.86 -21.84 -2.75
CA GLU A 135 -27.37 -20.60 -3.37
C GLU A 135 -28.08 -19.72 -2.32
N GLN A 136 -28.94 -20.31 -1.48
CA GLN A 136 -29.62 -19.59 -0.38
C GLN A 136 -28.64 -18.99 0.62
N ILE A 137 -27.58 -19.71 1.00
CA ILE A 137 -26.53 -19.20 1.89
C ILE A 137 -25.83 -17.98 1.26
N THR A 138 -25.54 -18.03 -0.05
CA THR A 138 -24.81 -16.94 -0.73
C THR A 138 -25.65 -15.69 -1.01
N ARG A 139 -26.99 -15.77 -0.95
CA ARG A 139 -27.91 -14.67 -1.30
C ARG A 139 -28.65 -14.06 -0.11
N ALA A 140 -28.26 -14.38 1.12
CA ALA A 140 -28.95 -13.88 2.30
C ALA A 140 -28.72 -12.37 2.51
N ASP A 141 -29.49 -11.55 1.79
CA ASP A 141 -29.72 -10.14 2.11
C ASP A 141 -30.73 -10.07 3.27
N VAL A 142 -30.33 -9.46 4.38
CA VAL A 142 -31.15 -9.35 5.59
C VAL A 142 -31.92 -8.02 5.56
N GLU A 143 -33.25 -8.07 5.43
CA GLU A 143 -34.10 -6.89 5.60
C GLU A 143 -34.38 -6.57 7.08
N VAL A 144 -34.44 -5.27 7.40
CA VAL A 144 -34.73 -4.73 8.75
C VAL A 144 -36.17 -4.23 8.81
N GLN A 145 -36.93 -4.61 9.84
CA GLN A 145 -38.30 -4.13 10.10
C GLN A 145 -38.41 -3.52 11.53
N PRO A 146 -39.44 -2.74 11.89
CA PRO A 146 -39.49 -1.95 13.14
C PRO A 146 -40.28 -2.56 14.34
N TYR A 147 -40.33 -3.90 14.50
CA TYR A 147 -41.07 -4.59 15.58
C TYR A 147 -40.14 -5.44 16.49
N ALA A 148 -40.61 -5.92 17.65
CA ALA A 148 -39.77 -6.50 18.71
C ALA A 148 -39.04 -7.83 18.41
N PHE A 149 -39.11 -8.34 17.17
CA PHE A 149 -38.43 -9.57 16.70
C PHE A 149 -37.74 -9.41 15.33
N THR A 150 -37.34 -8.19 14.95
CA THR A 150 -36.96 -7.90 13.56
C THR A 150 -35.48 -8.05 13.23
N THR A 151 -34.59 -8.12 14.22
CA THR A 151 -33.18 -8.43 13.98
C THR A 151 -32.95 -9.94 14.11
N LYS A 152 -33.19 -10.69 13.03
CA LYS A 152 -32.80 -12.12 12.91
C LYS A 152 -31.27 -12.29 12.83
N SER A 153 -30.52 -11.19 12.77
CA SER A 153 -29.07 -11.16 12.57
C SER A 153 -28.41 -10.21 13.58
N LEU A 154 -27.14 -10.47 13.88
CA LEU A 154 -26.32 -9.61 14.73
C LEU A 154 -25.80 -8.42 13.92
N TYR A 155 -26.00 -7.20 14.42
CA TYR A 155 -25.50 -5.97 13.80
C TYR A 155 -24.31 -5.45 14.60
N VAL A 156 -23.23 -5.04 13.93
CA VAL A 156 -22.06 -4.47 14.61
C VAL A 156 -21.94 -3.00 14.22
N GLY A 157 -21.89 -2.12 15.22
CA GLY A 157 -21.58 -0.71 15.03
C GLY A 157 -20.07 -0.46 15.12
N HIS A 158 -19.62 0.69 14.60
CA HIS A 158 -18.27 1.19 14.84
C HIS A 158 -18.35 2.55 15.53
N THR A 159 -17.58 2.73 16.61
CA THR A 159 -17.46 4.03 17.28
C THR A 159 -16.01 4.31 17.60
N ASP A 160 -15.60 5.57 17.55
CA ASP A 160 -14.25 5.96 17.90
C ASP A 160 -14.21 6.51 19.34
N TYR A 161 -13.17 6.16 20.10
CA TYR A 161 -12.88 6.67 21.44
C TYR A 161 -11.39 6.57 21.74
N LYS A 162 -10.79 7.66 22.26
CA LYS A 162 -9.33 7.79 22.49
C LYS A 162 -8.49 7.37 21.28
N TYR A 163 -8.87 7.80 20.08
CA TYR A 163 -8.21 7.49 18.80
C TYR A 163 -8.14 5.99 18.45
N LEU A 164 -8.92 5.15 19.13
CA LEU A 164 -9.10 3.73 18.83
C LEU A 164 -10.50 3.51 18.27
N ARG A 165 -10.62 2.50 17.39
CA ARG A 165 -11.90 2.07 16.82
C ARG A 165 -12.49 0.94 17.67
N TRP A 166 -13.71 1.15 18.14
CA TRP A 166 -14.48 0.27 19.00
C TRP A 166 -15.64 -0.36 18.23
N GLN A 167 -16.07 -1.55 18.67
CA GLN A 167 -17.15 -2.31 18.07
C GLN A 167 -18.24 -2.62 19.11
N PRO A 168 -19.26 -1.76 19.25
CA PRO A 168 -20.46 -2.10 20.02
C PRO A 168 -21.29 -3.16 19.30
N SER A 169 -21.71 -4.19 20.05
CA SER A 169 -22.62 -5.25 19.57
C SER A 169 -23.90 -5.25 20.45
N PRO A 170 -25.10 -5.12 19.86
CA PRO A 170 -26.35 -5.18 20.58
C PRO A 170 -26.66 -6.65 20.90
N ARG A 171 -26.72 -6.99 22.20
CA ARG A 171 -27.34 -8.20 22.76
C ARG A 171 -26.54 -9.51 22.63
N LEU A 172 -25.91 -9.92 23.74
CA LEU A 172 -25.64 -11.32 24.08
C LEU A 172 -26.25 -11.57 25.47
N ARG A 173 -27.37 -12.30 25.54
CA ARG A 173 -28.01 -12.61 26.84
C ARG A 173 -27.26 -13.66 27.65
N THR A 174 -26.20 -14.28 27.13
CA THR A 174 -25.58 -15.42 27.86
C THR A 174 -24.07 -15.55 27.75
N CYS A 175 -23.35 -14.97 26.77
CA CYS A 175 -21.90 -15.18 26.68
C CYS A 175 -21.21 -13.97 26.02
N ALA A 176 -20.60 -13.08 26.79
CA ALA A 176 -19.64 -12.12 26.22
C ALA A 176 -18.35 -12.89 25.87
N PRO A 177 -17.76 -12.73 24.68
CA PRO A 177 -16.44 -13.31 24.40
C PRO A 177 -15.42 -12.80 25.42
N PRO A 178 -14.39 -13.60 25.78
CA PRO A 178 -13.46 -13.31 26.88
C PRO A 178 -12.63 -12.02 26.70
N TYR A 179 -12.69 -11.39 25.53
CA TYR A 179 -12.00 -10.15 25.18
C TYR A 179 -12.91 -8.91 25.15
N SER A 180 -14.14 -9.02 25.67
CA SER A 180 -15.15 -7.96 25.62
C SER A 180 -15.73 -7.66 26.99
N THR A 181 -16.07 -6.40 27.24
CA THR A 181 -16.82 -5.97 28.42
C THR A 181 -18.31 -6.02 28.11
N SER A 182 -19.08 -6.76 28.90
CA SER A 182 -20.53 -6.73 28.84
C SER A 182 -21.06 -5.50 29.58
N LEU A 183 -22.03 -4.82 28.97
CA LEU A 183 -22.67 -3.66 29.56
C LEU A 183 -24.14 -3.98 29.85
N THR A 184 -24.52 -3.92 31.12
CA THR A 184 -25.91 -3.93 31.55
C THR A 184 -26.26 -2.55 32.11
N TYR A 185 -27.19 -1.86 31.45
CA TYR A 185 -27.65 -0.53 31.88
C TYR A 185 -29.17 -0.52 32.00
N ARG A 186 -29.70 0.35 32.86
CA ARG A 186 -31.14 0.55 33.01
C ARG A 186 -31.54 1.77 32.17
N ASN A 187 -32.30 1.55 31.10
CA ASN A 187 -32.94 2.64 30.36
C ASN A 187 -34.22 3.03 31.11
N SER A 188 -34.24 4.20 31.73
CA SER A 188 -35.44 4.75 32.37
C SER A 188 -35.97 5.89 31.51
N ALA A 189 -37.01 5.62 30.73
CA ALA A 189 -37.77 6.65 30.04
C ALA A 189 -38.66 7.37 31.07
N GLY A 190 -38.15 8.45 31.67
CA GLY A 190 -38.95 9.41 32.44
C GLY A 190 -39.50 8.93 33.79
N THR A 191 -39.32 9.76 34.82
CA THR A 191 -40.02 9.73 36.12
C THR A 191 -40.12 8.37 36.83
N LEU A 192 -38.98 7.83 37.28
CA LEU A 192 -38.97 6.96 38.47
C LEU A 192 -37.97 7.53 39.47
N SER A 193 -38.54 8.02 40.58
CA SER A 193 -37.83 8.53 41.75
C SER A 193 -36.66 7.62 42.13
N LYS A 194 -35.57 8.23 42.57
CA LYS A 194 -34.55 7.56 43.39
C LYS A 194 -35.31 6.73 44.44
N ASN A 195 -35.10 5.42 44.47
CA ASN A 195 -34.88 4.62 45.66
C ASN A 195 -34.80 3.12 45.32
N SER A 196 -33.81 2.48 45.94
CA SER A 196 -33.66 1.04 46.23
C SER A 196 -33.80 0.04 45.08
N ALA A 197 -32.64 -0.45 44.64
CA ALA A 197 -32.49 -1.85 44.23
C ALA A 197 -31.23 -2.39 44.92
N GLU A 198 -31.34 -2.63 46.23
CA GLU A 198 -30.41 -3.51 46.92
C GLU A 198 -30.77 -4.95 46.51
N GLY A 199 -29.93 -5.51 45.63
CA GLY A 199 -30.01 -6.90 45.18
C GLY A 199 -28.69 -7.58 45.49
N ASN A 200 -28.68 -8.29 46.61
CA ASN A 200 -27.60 -9.09 47.16
C ASN A 200 -27.03 -10.12 46.16
N SER A 201 -25.72 -10.09 45.87
CA SER A 201 -24.92 -11.30 45.60
C SER A 201 -23.42 -10.96 45.57
N GLY A 202 -22.63 -11.68 46.36
CA GLY A 202 -21.19 -11.48 46.56
C GLY A 202 -20.30 -11.86 45.38
N LEU A 203 -20.48 -11.24 44.22
CA LEU A 203 -19.51 -11.22 43.13
C LEU A 203 -19.29 -9.77 42.67
N SER A 204 -18.03 -9.31 42.71
CA SER A 204 -17.44 -8.07 42.18
C SER A 204 -18.39 -6.88 41.93
N VAL A 205 -18.13 -5.74 42.60
CA VAL A 205 -18.81 -4.45 42.44
C VAL A 205 -19.05 -4.09 40.96
N VAL A 206 -20.26 -4.30 40.45
CA VAL A 206 -20.66 -3.87 39.10
C VAL A 206 -21.24 -2.45 39.20
N PRO A 207 -20.66 -1.45 38.51
CA PRO A 207 -21.18 -0.09 38.53
C PRO A 207 -22.50 0.00 37.75
N VAL A 208 -23.58 0.42 38.42
CA VAL A 208 -24.89 0.63 37.82
C VAL A 208 -25.07 2.11 37.47
N MET A 209 -25.22 2.42 36.18
CA MET A 209 -25.45 3.78 35.68
C MET A 209 -26.87 3.94 35.11
N ARG A 210 -27.43 5.15 35.24
CA ARG A 210 -28.67 5.54 34.57
C ARG A 210 -28.36 6.15 33.21
N THR A 211 -29.15 5.80 32.20
CA THR A 211 -29.06 6.38 30.86
C THR A 211 -30.46 6.58 30.29
N SER A 212 -30.63 7.63 29.52
CA SER A 212 -31.88 7.92 28.82
C SER A 212 -31.60 8.10 27.33
N THR A 213 -32.29 7.34 26.48
CA THR A 213 -32.22 7.51 25.01
C THR A 213 -33.11 8.63 24.50
N VAL A 214 -33.93 9.22 25.38
CA VAL A 214 -34.86 10.32 25.03
C VAL A 214 -34.23 11.67 25.34
N THR A 215 -33.55 11.78 26.49
CA THR A 215 -32.83 13.01 26.90
C THR A 215 -31.35 12.98 26.55
N GLU A 216 -30.85 11.86 25.99
CA GLU A 216 -29.43 11.57 25.69
C GLU A 216 -28.47 11.61 26.90
N GLU A 217 -28.99 11.88 28.10
CA GLU A 217 -28.24 11.96 29.34
C GLU A 217 -27.64 10.60 29.74
N GLY A 218 -26.38 10.61 30.14
CA GLY A 218 -25.63 9.44 30.63
C GLY A 218 -25.16 8.48 29.55
N VAL A 219 -25.60 8.60 28.28
CA VAL A 219 -25.22 7.69 27.19
C VAL A 219 -23.71 7.73 26.93
N GLN A 220 -23.12 8.93 26.91
CA GLN A 220 -21.69 9.11 26.70
C GLN A 220 -20.84 8.69 27.91
N GLU A 221 -21.34 8.90 29.13
CA GLU A 221 -20.65 8.49 30.37
C GLU A 221 -20.50 6.98 30.44
N VAL A 222 -21.56 6.25 30.11
CA VAL A 222 -21.55 4.79 30.02
C VAL A 222 -20.54 4.29 28.98
N LYS A 223 -20.49 4.94 27.81
CA LYS A 223 -19.50 4.63 26.77
C LYS A 223 -18.08 4.82 27.31
N ILE A 224 -17.81 5.95 27.97
CA ILE A 224 -16.49 6.28 28.52
C ILE A 224 -16.06 5.23 29.54
N GLN A 225 -16.90 4.97 30.56
CA GLN A 225 -16.56 4.04 31.63
C GLN A 225 -16.32 2.62 31.12
N ALA A 226 -17.15 2.13 30.20
CA ALA A 226 -16.96 0.80 29.61
C ALA A 226 -15.65 0.68 28.83
N CYS A 227 -15.31 1.72 28.05
CA CYS A 227 -14.06 1.75 27.30
C CYS A 227 -12.84 1.81 28.23
N GLU A 228 -12.90 2.58 29.31
CA GLU A 228 -11.81 2.72 30.26
C GLU A 228 -11.55 1.45 31.07
N THR A 229 -12.62 0.78 31.54
CA THR A 229 -12.50 -0.52 32.20
C THR A 229 -11.85 -1.54 31.26
N LEU A 230 -12.29 -1.61 29.99
CA LEU A 230 -11.69 -2.53 29.03
C LEU A 230 -10.22 -2.20 28.73
N LEU A 231 -9.88 -0.91 28.59
CA LEU A 231 -8.49 -0.51 28.41
C LEU A 231 -7.64 -0.91 29.60
N GLY A 232 -8.14 -0.74 30.84
CA GLY A 232 -7.46 -1.15 32.06
C GLY A 232 -7.05 -2.62 32.08
N HIS A 233 -7.85 -3.51 31.48
CA HIS A 233 -7.53 -4.94 31.37
C HIS A 233 -6.62 -5.30 30.18
N ARG A 234 -6.45 -4.42 29.18
CA ARG A 234 -5.76 -4.72 27.92
C ARG A 234 -4.38 -4.06 27.76
N VAL A 235 -3.92 -3.29 28.74
CA VAL A 235 -2.65 -2.55 28.61
C VAL A 235 -1.46 -3.51 28.73
N ASP A 236 -0.79 -3.78 27.62
CA ASP A 236 0.53 -4.44 27.59
C ASP A 236 1.48 -3.80 26.54
N GLY A 237 2.76 -3.63 26.91
CA GLY A 237 3.87 -4.17 26.11
C GLY A 237 4.52 -3.37 24.97
N ILE A 238 4.60 -2.02 24.96
CA ILE A 238 5.53 -1.31 24.02
C ILE A 238 6.21 -0.09 24.68
N LEU A 239 7.20 -0.34 25.54
CA LEU A 239 7.92 0.72 26.28
C LEU A 239 8.66 1.71 25.36
N ASN A 240 9.24 1.22 24.27
CA ASN A 240 10.05 2.02 23.35
C ASN A 240 9.24 3.10 22.58
N ARG A 241 7.93 2.92 22.44
CA ARG A 241 7.04 3.92 21.79
C ARG A 241 6.40 4.88 22.80
N LEU A 242 6.34 4.50 24.07
CA LEU A 242 5.76 5.30 25.15
C LEU A 242 6.78 6.27 25.75
N HIS A 243 8.08 5.95 25.67
CA HIS A 243 9.13 6.80 26.18
C HIS A 243 9.28 8.10 25.35
N VAL A 244 8.92 9.24 25.95
CA VAL A 244 9.21 10.57 25.41
C VAL A 244 10.61 10.96 25.83
N ALA A 245 11.52 11.09 24.86
CA ALA A 245 12.89 11.51 25.14
C ALA A 245 12.93 12.96 25.65
N THR A 246 13.42 13.15 26.87
CA THR A 246 13.66 14.48 27.43
C THR A 246 15.04 14.98 27.01
N PRO A 247 15.14 16.16 26.36
CA PRO A 247 16.43 16.67 25.90
C PRO A 247 17.30 17.09 27.10
N ALA A 248 18.52 16.57 27.17
CA ALA A 248 19.49 17.01 28.18
C ALA A 248 20.04 18.42 27.83
N PRO A 249 20.08 19.36 28.79
CA PRO A 249 20.62 20.69 28.55
C PRO A 249 22.13 20.61 28.29
N ARG A 250 22.55 20.90 27.05
CA ARG A 250 23.95 20.83 26.61
C ARG A 250 24.62 22.20 26.51
N ASP A 251 23.87 23.23 26.07
CA ASP A 251 24.38 24.59 25.81
C ASP A 251 23.46 25.64 26.48
N ALA A 252 24.01 26.78 26.91
CA ALA A 252 23.23 27.90 27.46
C ALA A 252 22.53 28.78 26.38
N ARG A 253 22.36 28.27 25.15
CA ARG A 253 21.77 29.01 24.02
C ARG A 253 20.30 28.61 23.79
N ALA A 254 19.40 29.59 23.84
CA ALA A 254 17.98 29.37 23.56
C ALA A 254 17.71 29.09 22.08
N ARG A 255 16.86 28.10 21.78
CA ARG A 255 16.40 27.74 20.42
C ARG A 255 14.86 27.85 20.33
N PRO A 256 14.30 29.07 20.30
CA PRO A 256 12.84 29.24 20.27
C PRO A 256 12.25 28.79 18.90
N PRO A 257 10.99 28.36 18.86
CA PRO A 257 10.31 28.04 17.61
C PRO A 257 10.14 29.30 16.75
N CYS A 258 10.61 29.28 15.51
CA CYS A 258 10.48 30.40 14.57
C CYS A 258 9.13 30.30 13.83
N ILE A 259 8.07 30.84 14.46
CA ILE A 259 6.74 30.94 13.85
C ILE A 259 6.60 32.35 13.26
N PRO A 260 6.39 32.51 11.95
CA PRO A 260 6.26 33.83 11.34
C PRO A 260 5.00 34.55 11.87
N ALA A 261 5.12 35.86 12.08
CA ALA A 261 4.06 36.70 12.67
C ALA A 261 2.73 36.62 11.90
N GLY A 262 2.77 36.46 10.57
CA GLY A 262 1.58 36.32 9.74
C GLY A 262 0.76 35.05 10.03
N VAL A 263 1.38 33.97 10.52
CA VAL A 263 0.67 32.73 10.90
C VAL A 263 0.01 32.88 12.27
N LEU A 264 0.68 33.57 13.21
CA LEU A 264 0.10 33.88 14.52
C LEU A 264 -1.11 34.82 14.40
N ALA A 265 -0.98 35.87 13.58
CA ALA A 265 -2.08 36.79 13.28
C ALA A 265 -3.26 36.08 12.60
N LYS A 266 -3.00 35.13 11.67
CA LYS A 266 -4.06 34.30 11.07
C LYS A 266 -4.72 33.36 12.07
N LYS A 267 -3.96 32.77 13.00
CA LYS A 267 -4.51 31.90 14.05
C LYS A 267 -5.42 32.67 15.01
N GLN A 268 -5.02 33.90 15.38
CA GLN A 268 -5.84 34.81 16.19
C GLN A 268 -7.09 35.25 15.42
N ALA A 269 -6.93 35.70 14.16
CA ALA A 269 -8.06 36.11 13.32
C ALA A 269 -9.05 34.97 13.02
N MET A 270 -8.62 33.70 12.95
CA MET A 270 -9.52 32.55 12.82
C MET A 270 -10.27 32.22 14.12
N ALA A 271 -9.72 32.57 15.28
CA ALA A 271 -10.45 32.47 16.55
C ALA A 271 -11.52 33.58 16.68
N ASP A 272 -11.25 34.76 16.11
CA ASP A 272 -12.11 35.94 16.23
C ASP A 272 -13.12 36.11 15.07
N LYS A 273 -12.93 35.44 13.93
CA LYS A 273 -13.81 35.55 12.75
C LYS A 273 -14.22 34.18 12.21
N GLU A 274 -15.51 33.86 12.40
CA GLU A 274 -16.19 32.74 11.74
C GLU A 274 -16.56 33.03 10.26
N SER A 275 -16.33 34.24 9.74
CA SER A 275 -17.21 34.75 8.66
C SER A 275 -16.64 34.97 7.27
N ARG A 276 -15.38 34.64 6.92
CA ARG A 276 -14.97 34.59 5.49
C ARG A 276 -13.91 33.52 5.21
N LYS A 277 -14.36 32.32 4.83
CA LYS A 277 -13.50 31.34 4.17
C LYS A 277 -13.12 31.88 2.79
N ARG A 278 -11.82 31.94 2.49
CA ARG A 278 -11.35 32.17 1.12
C ARG A 278 -11.75 30.95 0.29
N LYS A 279 -12.28 31.15 -0.92
CA LYS A 279 -12.57 30.05 -1.85
C LYS A 279 -11.31 29.22 -2.06
N LEU A 280 -11.42 27.90 -1.94
CA LEU A 280 -10.32 26.98 -2.24
C LEU A 280 -10.24 26.76 -3.75
N GLU A 281 -9.06 26.43 -4.28
CA GLU A 281 -8.88 26.17 -5.72
C GLU A 281 -9.80 25.05 -6.24
N ARG A 282 -10.06 24.03 -5.42
CA ARG A 282 -11.03 22.96 -5.75
C ARG A 282 -12.47 23.49 -5.92
N GLU A 283 -12.85 24.52 -5.16
CA GLU A 283 -14.18 25.14 -5.30
C GLU A 283 -14.27 25.96 -6.59
N ILE A 284 -13.17 26.59 -6.99
CA ILE A 284 -13.04 27.35 -8.25
C ILE A 284 -13.07 26.38 -9.46
N GLU A 285 -12.35 25.26 -9.39
CA GLU A 285 -12.37 24.20 -10.41
C GLU A 285 -13.78 23.61 -10.62
N LEU A 286 -14.55 23.42 -9.54
CA LEU A 286 -15.94 22.95 -9.64
C LEU A 286 -16.91 24.00 -10.21
N GLU A 287 -16.62 25.29 -10.02
CA GLU A 287 -17.43 26.41 -10.53
C GLU A 287 -17.14 26.69 -12.01
N GLU A 288 -15.87 26.60 -12.41
CA GLU A 288 -15.41 26.84 -13.78
C GLU A 288 -15.49 25.58 -14.66
N GLY A 289 -15.55 24.39 -14.07
CA GLY A 289 -15.81 23.12 -14.77
C GLY A 289 -14.80 22.87 -15.89
N ASP A 290 -15.30 22.79 -17.13
CA ASP A 290 -14.47 22.55 -18.32
C ASP A 290 -13.63 23.77 -18.73
N ASP A 291 -13.94 24.97 -18.21
CA ASP A 291 -13.22 26.22 -18.49
C ASP A 291 -12.12 26.52 -17.45
N TYR A 292 -11.94 25.66 -16.44
CA TYR A 292 -10.92 25.86 -15.40
C TYR A 292 -9.50 25.80 -15.98
N LYS A 293 -8.76 26.90 -15.82
CA LYS A 293 -7.31 26.96 -16.01
C LYS A 293 -6.64 27.20 -14.66
N LEU A 294 -5.60 26.43 -14.34
CA LEU A 294 -4.83 26.70 -13.11
C LEU A 294 -4.29 28.14 -13.15
N ALA A 295 -4.55 28.91 -12.09
CA ALA A 295 -4.06 30.28 -11.96
C ALA A 295 -2.52 30.40 -12.05
N GLU A 296 -1.77 29.33 -11.75
CA GLU A 296 -0.32 29.27 -12.00
C GLU A 296 0.00 29.19 -13.50
N LEU A 297 -0.74 28.39 -14.26
CA LEU A 297 -0.62 28.32 -15.73
C LEU A 297 -1.10 29.61 -16.38
N GLU A 298 -2.12 30.25 -15.83
CA GLU A 298 -2.62 31.54 -16.30
C GLU A 298 -1.60 32.65 -16.03
N LYS A 299 -0.98 32.69 -14.83
CA LYS A 299 0.13 33.62 -14.56
C LYS A 299 1.37 33.32 -15.37
N ASP A 300 1.70 32.06 -15.60
CA ASP A 300 2.79 31.67 -16.48
C ASP A 300 2.49 32.04 -17.94
N GLU A 301 1.22 31.98 -18.36
CA GLU A 301 0.74 32.41 -19.67
C GLU A 301 0.72 33.95 -19.79
N GLU A 302 0.32 34.68 -18.75
CA GLU A 302 0.41 36.13 -18.63
C GLU A 302 1.87 36.62 -18.63
N LEU A 303 2.77 35.96 -17.88
CA LEU A 303 4.20 36.24 -17.94
C LEU A 303 4.77 35.93 -19.33
N ARG A 304 4.24 34.90 -20.00
CA ARG A 304 4.63 34.53 -21.37
C ARG A 304 4.09 35.52 -22.41
N GLU A 305 2.91 36.11 -22.20
CA GLU A 305 2.31 37.13 -23.07
C GLU A 305 2.92 38.53 -22.83
N ALA A 306 3.11 38.92 -21.56
CA ALA A 306 3.81 40.15 -21.19
C ALA A 306 5.29 40.11 -21.62
N GLY A 307 5.88 38.92 -21.72
CA GLY A 307 7.21 38.67 -22.30
C GLY A 307 7.28 38.81 -23.83
N GLY A 308 6.15 39.01 -24.52
CA GLY A 308 6.10 39.58 -25.86
C GLY A 308 6.92 38.88 -26.95
N LEU A 309 7.06 37.55 -26.95
CA LEU A 309 7.41 36.77 -28.14
C LEU A 309 7.23 35.26 -27.87
N TYR A 310 6.33 34.62 -28.62
CA TYR A 310 6.10 33.19 -28.82
C TYR A 310 6.77 32.19 -27.87
N ALA A 311 5.93 31.34 -27.25
CA ALA A 311 6.19 29.94 -26.91
C ALA A 311 7.67 29.59 -26.67
N VAL A 312 8.05 29.28 -25.42
CA VAL A 312 9.32 28.59 -25.09
C VAL A 312 9.70 27.69 -26.26
N PRO A 313 10.73 28.04 -27.07
CA PRO A 313 10.87 27.43 -28.38
C PRO A 313 11.01 25.93 -28.20
N LYS A 314 10.05 25.16 -28.74
CA LYS A 314 10.18 23.71 -28.87
C LYS A 314 11.38 23.45 -29.79
N ILE A 315 12.54 23.28 -29.17
CA ILE A 315 13.79 22.61 -29.57
C ILE A 315 14.46 23.01 -30.91
N ASP A 316 13.73 23.47 -31.93
CA ASP A 316 14.28 23.55 -33.29
C ASP A 316 15.16 24.78 -33.53
N ASN A 317 14.87 25.90 -32.87
CA ASN A 317 15.66 27.14 -33.02
C ASN A 317 16.64 27.39 -31.88
N LYS A 318 16.62 26.59 -30.80
CA LYS A 318 17.51 26.79 -29.64
C LYS A 318 18.98 26.64 -30.03
N LYS A 319 19.31 25.72 -30.94
CA LYS A 319 20.67 25.57 -31.46
C LYS A 319 21.11 26.72 -32.37
N ALA A 320 20.20 27.33 -33.14
CA ALA A 320 20.52 28.46 -34.00
C ALA A 320 20.79 29.72 -33.17
N VAL A 321 19.90 30.01 -32.20
CA VAL A 321 20.06 31.15 -31.29
C VAL A 321 21.31 31.01 -30.43
N LEU A 322 21.58 29.83 -29.82
CA LEU A 322 22.83 29.62 -29.07
C LEU A 322 24.08 29.73 -29.96
N LYS A 323 23.98 29.34 -31.24
CA LYS A 323 25.09 29.42 -32.19
C LYS A 323 25.35 30.86 -32.60
N ASP A 324 24.31 31.67 -32.78
CA ASP A 324 24.44 33.09 -33.10
C ASP A 324 24.85 33.93 -31.89
N GLU A 325 24.36 33.64 -30.69
CA GLU A 325 24.86 34.21 -29.42
C GLU A 325 26.34 33.82 -29.18
N SER A 326 26.73 32.58 -29.52
CA SER A 326 28.14 32.15 -29.47
C SER A 326 29.01 32.83 -30.54
N ARG A 327 28.43 33.26 -31.67
CA ARG A 327 29.12 34.01 -32.72
C ARG A 327 29.30 35.47 -32.32
N LEU A 328 28.28 36.08 -31.70
CA LEU A 328 28.35 37.43 -31.16
C LEU A 328 29.39 37.52 -30.03
N THR A 329 29.41 36.55 -29.10
CA THR A 329 30.42 36.48 -28.03
C THR A 329 31.82 36.11 -28.51
N LYS A 330 31.95 35.50 -29.70
CA LYS A 330 33.25 35.21 -30.36
C LYS A 330 33.76 36.33 -31.26
N GLN A 331 32.99 37.39 -31.50
CA GLN A 331 33.54 38.64 -32.04
C GLN A 331 34.34 39.33 -30.93
N SER A 332 35.55 38.81 -30.76
CA SER A 332 36.58 39.32 -29.87
C SER A 332 36.84 40.80 -30.15
N THR A 333 36.51 41.67 -29.20
CA THR A 333 36.99 43.06 -29.07
C THR A 333 38.46 43.11 -28.64
N LYS A 334 39.32 42.25 -29.20
CA LYS A 334 40.77 42.26 -28.98
C LYS A 334 41.51 42.48 -30.30
N PRO A 335 42.48 43.41 -30.34
CA PRO A 335 43.21 43.72 -31.56
C PRO A 335 44.08 42.52 -31.99
N VAL A 336 44.04 42.21 -33.29
CA VAL A 336 44.82 41.13 -33.90
C VAL A 336 46.25 41.62 -34.15
N MET A 337 47.26 40.97 -33.56
CA MET A 337 48.66 41.29 -33.86
C MET A 337 49.08 40.76 -35.24
N PRO A 338 49.94 41.49 -35.99
CA PRO A 338 50.42 41.07 -37.30
C PRO A 338 51.42 39.90 -37.23
N ARG A 339 51.36 39.05 -38.26
CA ARG A 339 51.94 37.70 -38.37
C ARG A 339 53.47 37.59 -38.48
N ASN A 340 54.24 38.64 -38.19
CA ASN A 340 55.64 38.75 -38.63
C ASN A 340 56.65 38.80 -37.47
N SER A 341 56.25 38.52 -36.22
CA SER A 341 57.18 38.46 -35.10
C SER A 341 57.91 37.11 -35.07
N ARG A 342 59.21 37.09 -35.39
CA ARG A 342 60.08 35.90 -35.31
C ARG A 342 60.12 35.32 -33.88
N ALA A 343 60.12 33.99 -33.78
CA ALA A 343 60.20 33.27 -32.51
C ALA A 343 61.57 33.51 -31.82
N ARG A 344 61.52 33.84 -30.53
CA ARG A 344 62.70 34.08 -29.69
C ARG A 344 63.47 32.77 -29.49
N ALA A 345 64.67 32.64 -30.06
CA ALA A 345 65.53 31.48 -29.87
C ALA A 345 65.97 31.36 -28.39
N LYS A 346 65.74 30.21 -27.76
CA LYS A 346 66.25 29.89 -26.43
C LYS A 346 67.70 29.39 -26.56
N GLY A 347 68.67 30.21 -26.17
CA GLY A 347 70.06 29.78 -25.96
C GLY A 347 70.17 28.71 -24.86
N ARG A 348 71.17 27.83 -24.99
CA ARG A 348 71.42 26.68 -24.11
C ARG A 348 71.91 27.15 -22.73
N THR A 349 71.59 26.35 -21.72
CA THR A 349 71.51 26.69 -20.29
C THR A 349 72.83 26.99 -19.59
N THR A 350 73.98 26.74 -20.21
CA THR A 350 75.29 26.87 -19.56
C THR A 350 75.80 28.31 -19.53
N ASP A 351 75.51 29.11 -20.55
CA ASP A 351 75.97 30.51 -20.62
C ASP A 351 75.18 31.39 -19.63
N LYS A 352 73.89 31.11 -19.47
CA LYS A 352 73.02 31.79 -18.50
C LYS A 352 73.42 31.51 -17.04
N LEU A 353 73.89 30.31 -16.75
CA LEU A 353 74.39 29.95 -15.42
C LEU A 353 75.72 30.63 -15.10
N ARG A 354 76.55 30.89 -16.11
CA ARG A 354 77.81 31.62 -15.97
C ARG A 354 77.56 33.11 -15.68
N ASP A 355 76.66 33.73 -16.44
CA ASP A 355 76.25 35.13 -16.23
C ASP A 355 75.51 35.34 -14.89
N GLU A 356 74.73 34.36 -14.43
CA GLU A 356 74.05 34.42 -13.13
C GLU A 356 75.00 34.23 -11.95
N MET A 357 76.02 33.37 -12.06
CA MET A 357 77.06 33.22 -11.03
C MET A 357 77.97 34.45 -10.95
N GLU A 358 78.30 35.09 -12.07
CA GLU A 358 79.06 36.36 -12.13
C GLU A 358 78.28 37.51 -11.48
N LYS A 359 76.96 37.59 -11.71
CA LYS A 359 76.08 38.56 -11.02
C LYS A 359 75.88 38.30 -9.52
N LEU A 360 76.11 37.08 -9.05
CA LEU A 360 75.98 36.74 -7.63
C LEU A 360 77.25 37.05 -6.84
N ASP A 361 78.44 37.00 -7.45
CA ASP A 361 79.70 37.43 -6.82
C ASP A 361 79.80 38.96 -6.65
N GLU A 362 79.18 39.76 -7.53
CA GLU A 362 79.15 41.23 -7.39
C GLU A 362 78.20 41.73 -6.28
N SER A 363 77.26 40.90 -5.82
CA SER A 363 76.27 41.28 -4.79
C SER A 363 76.70 40.95 -3.35
N ARG A 364 77.95 40.50 -3.14
CA ARG A 364 78.49 40.12 -1.82
C ARG A 364 79.08 41.29 -1.01
N LEU A 365 78.83 42.54 -1.41
CA LEU A 365 79.13 43.73 -0.61
C LEU A 365 77.86 44.54 -0.30
N THR A 366 77.60 44.68 1.00
CA THR A 366 76.62 45.55 1.71
C THR A 366 75.29 44.93 2.18
N LYS A 367 75.33 44.50 3.45
CA LYS A 367 74.34 44.43 4.56
C LYS A 367 72.95 45.11 4.34
N GLN A 368 71.82 44.77 4.97
CA GLN A 368 71.37 43.81 5.99
C GLN A 368 69.83 43.93 6.13
N SER A 369 69.22 42.90 6.74
CA SER A 369 67.98 42.90 7.55
C SER A 369 66.65 42.44 6.92
N THR A 370 65.96 41.68 7.76
CA THR A 370 64.95 40.64 7.58
C THR A 370 63.52 41.12 7.80
N LYS A 371 62.54 40.61 7.02
CA LYS A 371 61.17 40.22 7.49
C LYS A 371 60.54 39.16 6.55
N PRO A 372 59.85 38.13 7.07
CA PRO A 372 59.05 37.21 6.26
C PRO A 372 57.54 37.58 6.24
N VAL A 373 56.88 37.35 5.09
CA VAL A 373 55.41 37.40 4.92
C VAL A 373 54.91 36.02 4.51
N MET A 374 53.87 35.55 5.20
CA MET A 374 53.22 34.24 5.04
C MET A 374 52.53 34.06 3.66
N PRO A 375 52.55 32.85 3.07
CA PRO A 375 51.82 32.55 1.84
C PRO A 375 50.37 32.10 2.09
N ARG A 376 49.50 32.45 1.13
CA ARG A 376 48.06 32.12 1.09
C ARG A 376 47.83 30.86 0.25
N ASN A 377 47.03 29.94 0.78
CA ASN A 377 46.71 28.64 0.21
C ASN A 377 46.04 28.70 -1.18
N SER A 378 46.60 27.98 -2.15
CA SER A 378 45.93 27.54 -3.38
C SER A 378 45.44 26.10 -3.24
N ARG A 379 44.16 25.88 -3.58
CA ARG A 379 43.44 24.60 -3.55
C ARG A 379 44.11 23.56 -4.45
N ALA A 380 44.47 22.41 -3.88
CA ALA A 380 44.96 21.23 -4.61
C ALA A 380 43.80 20.29 -4.97
N ARG A 381 43.88 19.77 -6.19
CA ARG A 381 42.99 18.78 -6.82
C ARG A 381 43.25 17.40 -6.19
N ALA A 382 42.21 16.80 -5.58
CA ALA A 382 42.30 15.47 -4.97
C ALA A 382 42.57 14.40 -6.04
N LYS A 383 43.67 13.67 -5.92
CA LYS A 383 43.90 12.39 -6.60
C LYS A 383 43.31 11.27 -5.74
N GLY A 384 42.55 10.37 -6.36
CA GLY A 384 41.88 9.24 -5.69
C GLY A 384 42.84 8.34 -4.93
N ARG A 385 42.39 7.82 -3.78
CA ARG A 385 43.12 6.91 -2.90
C ARG A 385 43.07 5.50 -3.48
N THR A 386 44.22 4.86 -3.65
CA THR A 386 44.34 3.47 -4.08
C THR A 386 44.05 2.51 -2.93
N THR A 387 43.45 1.36 -3.24
CA THR A 387 43.00 0.32 -2.31
C THR A 387 44.13 -0.29 -1.47
N ASP A 388 45.37 -0.22 -1.96
CA ASP A 388 46.52 -0.83 -1.30
C ASP A 388 46.94 -0.09 -0.03
N LYS A 389 46.72 1.24 0.04
CA LYS A 389 47.03 2.02 1.26
C LYS A 389 45.99 1.85 2.36
N LEU A 390 44.77 1.47 2.02
CA LEU A 390 43.74 1.11 2.99
C LEU A 390 44.02 -0.27 3.60
N ARG A 391 44.59 -1.19 2.81
CA ARG A 391 44.97 -2.53 3.27
C ARG A 391 46.10 -2.47 4.31
N ASP A 392 47.12 -1.67 4.08
CA ASP A 392 48.25 -1.46 5.00
C ASP A 392 47.85 -0.71 6.30
N GLU A 393 46.81 0.13 6.26
CA GLU A 393 46.29 0.83 7.45
C GLU A 393 45.33 -0.06 8.27
N MET A 394 44.56 -0.94 7.64
CA MET A 394 43.70 -1.89 8.34
C MET A 394 44.49 -3.05 8.98
N GLU A 395 45.61 -3.45 8.39
CA GLU A 395 46.53 -4.45 8.98
C GLU A 395 47.26 -3.92 10.21
N LYS A 396 47.48 -2.59 10.30
CA LYS A 396 48.02 -1.90 11.49
C LYS A 396 46.99 -1.70 12.61
N LEU A 397 45.70 -1.88 12.34
CA LEU A 397 44.61 -1.73 13.31
C LEU A 397 44.01 -3.08 13.77
N GLY A 398 44.55 -4.21 13.31
CA GLY A 398 44.25 -5.54 13.86
C GLY A 398 42.83 -6.06 13.61
N GLU A 399 42.14 -5.58 12.58
CA GLU A 399 40.79 -6.04 12.22
C GLU A 399 40.80 -6.76 10.86
N SER A 400 40.40 -8.04 10.84
CA SER A 400 40.21 -8.83 9.62
C SER A 400 38.75 -8.79 9.16
N ILE A 401 38.52 -8.62 7.85
CA ILE A 401 37.18 -8.58 7.25
C ILE A 401 36.80 -10.00 6.75
N PRO A 402 35.60 -10.53 7.07
CA PRO A 402 35.18 -11.86 6.67
C PRO A 402 34.73 -11.92 5.20
N GLU A 403 35.12 -13.01 4.52
CA GLU A 403 34.81 -13.30 3.12
C GLU A 403 33.32 -13.57 2.88
N SER A 404 32.66 -12.76 2.04
CA SER A 404 31.31 -13.04 1.56
C SER A 404 31.35 -13.88 0.28
N LYS A 405 30.95 -15.15 0.40
CA LYS A 405 30.62 -16.06 -0.70
C LYS A 405 29.52 -15.47 -1.58
N THR A 406 29.78 -15.38 -2.88
CA THR A 406 28.72 -15.25 -3.90
C THR A 406 28.89 -16.35 -4.93
N SER A 407 28.05 -17.37 -4.79
CA SER A 407 27.81 -18.43 -5.77
C SER A 407 26.82 -17.93 -6.83
N LEU A 408 27.25 -17.86 -8.08
CA LEU A 408 26.39 -17.82 -9.26
C LEU A 408 26.96 -18.76 -10.33
N ASP A 409 26.43 -19.99 -10.33
CA ASP A 409 26.23 -20.87 -11.50
C ASP A 409 25.30 -20.17 -12.50
N SER A 410 25.38 -20.18 -13.85
CA SER A 410 26.12 -20.92 -14.90
C SER A 410 25.94 -20.10 -16.22
N PRO A 411 26.18 -20.59 -17.46
CA PRO A 411 27.29 -21.36 -18.03
C PRO A 411 27.90 -20.67 -19.29
N SER A 412 29.19 -20.88 -19.55
CA SER A 412 29.73 -20.68 -20.91
C SER A 412 30.94 -21.56 -21.15
N SER A 413 30.81 -22.52 -22.07
CA SER A 413 31.94 -23.17 -22.73
C SER A 413 31.68 -23.19 -24.23
N PRO A 414 32.56 -22.60 -25.05
CA PRO A 414 32.80 -23.02 -26.42
C PRO A 414 34.05 -23.93 -26.51
N LEU A 415 34.23 -24.56 -27.69
CA LEU A 415 35.37 -25.40 -28.17
C LEU A 415 35.14 -26.91 -27.99
N SER A 416 34.73 -27.65 -29.03
CA SER A 416 35.48 -28.17 -30.20
C SER A 416 36.18 -29.51 -29.95
N ARG A 417 35.54 -30.63 -30.30
CA ARG A 417 35.81 -31.48 -31.48
C ARG A 417 34.89 -32.70 -31.44
#